data_AF-A0ABD3N1E7-F1
#
_entry.id   AF-A0ABD3N1E7-F1
#
_cell.length_a   1.000
_cell.length_b   1.000
_cell.length_c   1.000
_cell.angle_alpha   90.00
_cell.angle_beta   90.00
_cell.angle_gamma   90.00
#
_symmetry.space_group_name_H-M   'P 1'
#
loop_
_entity.id
_entity.type
_entity.pdbx_description
1 polymer ?
#
loop_
_entity_poly.entity_id
_entity_poly.type
_entity_poly.pdbx_seq_one_letter_code
_entity_poly.pdbx_strand_id
1 'polypeptide(L)'
;MTTGIPLHAVEMPNNNEMLASASSSSPALLSFCPPFQSEQDYEAYLTSIAPPRELICPITQELLYDPVIASDGHTYERTSLVTWLSMGNARSPVTNSLLENTNPNMLVTNLVVGSMANLHREKLGNELMNICRGVLARRRTSNRRDGEQRNDDEGRGVVMRIEGLLEAGADPNGRGGGSDGGDSNTPLHLLIQSGNLRLASHLLNHDASVLLTNDAGLDCIATAQKVYLELQQQQHWHPSQSAEWNDFIHELRRREGVEKARREARDRARSQANDDHRERQRTLAANARSSSNNARQQHGLGRMDDGAGFFPSLPALQFQSSIPGPSPSVAEYENSEKERLNVILRSIGFIVLVYFLLC
;
A
#
# COMPACT_ATOMS: atom_id res chain seq x y z
N MET A 1 59.48 21.83 24.13
CA MET A 1 58.88 20.97 25.17
C MET A 1 57.47 20.66 24.72
N THR A 2 57.35 19.61 23.92
CA THR A 2 56.16 19.19 23.18
C THR A 2 55.71 17.88 23.79
N THR A 3 54.65 17.91 24.61
CA THR A 3 54.05 16.72 25.19
C THR A 3 52.80 16.38 24.40
N GLY A 4 52.95 15.39 23.50
CA GLY A 4 51.85 14.77 22.77
C GLY A 4 50.98 13.92 23.71
N ILE A 5 49.68 13.99 23.48
CA ILE A 5 48.65 13.20 24.16
C ILE A 5 48.60 11.81 23.49
N PRO A 6 48.62 10.69 24.24
CA PRO A 6 48.59 9.36 23.65
C PRO A 6 47.18 8.98 23.17
N LEU A 7 47.11 8.46 21.94
CA LEU A 7 45.94 7.81 21.35
C LEU A 7 45.68 6.48 22.07
N HIS A 8 44.60 6.40 22.83
CA HIS A 8 44.06 5.14 23.33
C HIS A 8 43.18 4.52 22.25
N ALA A 9 43.58 3.35 21.73
CA ALA A 9 42.76 2.56 20.84
C ALA A 9 41.49 2.08 21.59
N VAL A 10 40.31 2.35 21.00
CA VAL A 10 39.04 1.79 21.45
C VAL A 10 38.94 0.39 20.84
N GLU A 11 39.05 -0.62 21.69
CA GLU A 11 38.88 -2.03 21.35
C GLU A 11 37.37 -2.31 21.21
N MET A 12 36.93 -2.65 19.99
CA MET A 12 35.54 -3.00 19.70
C MET A 12 35.29 -4.45 20.15
N PRO A 13 34.23 -4.76 20.92
CA PRO A 13 33.97 -6.13 21.36
C PRO A 13 33.62 -7.06 20.20
N ASN A 14 34.15 -8.28 20.30
CA ASN A 14 34.20 -9.32 19.29
C ASN A 14 32.83 -10.03 19.14
N ASN A 15 32.29 -10.11 17.93
CA ASN A 15 30.93 -10.59 17.62
C ASN A 15 30.72 -12.13 17.72
N ASN A 16 31.46 -12.86 18.56
CA ASN A 16 31.45 -14.33 18.56
C ASN A 16 31.13 -15.01 19.90
N GLU A 17 30.65 -14.29 20.92
CA GLU A 17 30.29 -14.88 22.23
C GLU A 17 28.78 -14.95 22.51
N MET A 18 27.91 -14.79 21.51
CA MET A 18 26.45 -14.92 21.69
C MET A 18 25.84 -16.13 20.96
N LEU A 19 26.65 -17.16 20.66
CA LEU A 19 26.24 -18.37 19.93
C LEU A 19 26.55 -19.70 20.62
N ALA A 20 26.91 -19.71 21.90
CA ALA A 20 27.33 -20.95 22.57
C ALA A 20 26.69 -21.17 23.95
N SER A 21 25.36 -21.34 24.00
CA SER A 21 24.71 -22.15 25.05
C SER A 21 23.29 -22.56 24.63
N ALA A 22 23.18 -23.45 23.65
CA ALA A 22 21.94 -24.18 23.40
C ALA A 22 22.30 -25.60 22.94
N SER A 23 22.70 -26.45 23.89
CA SER A 23 22.77 -27.89 23.68
C SER A 23 21.72 -28.60 24.55
N SER A 24 20.96 -29.46 23.85
CA SER A 24 20.20 -30.61 24.33
C SER A 24 19.08 -30.41 25.36
N SER A 25 17.90 -30.10 24.84
CA SER A 25 16.63 -30.67 25.31
C SER A 25 15.60 -30.52 24.18
N SER A 26 14.82 -31.57 23.90
CA SER A 26 13.81 -31.72 22.83
C SER A 26 13.08 -30.43 22.41
N PRO A 27 12.68 -30.27 21.13
CA PRO A 27 11.92 -29.10 20.67
C PRO A 27 10.46 -29.25 21.12
N ALA A 28 10.21 -29.02 22.41
CA ALA A 28 8.89 -28.70 22.89
C ALA A 28 8.52 -27.34 22.26
N LEU A 29 7.40 -27.34 21.56
CA LEU A 29 6.71 -26.21 20.93
C LEU A 29 6.96 -24.88 21.68
N LEU A 30 7.96 -24.10 21.27
CA LEU A 30 8.09 -22.71 21.72
C LEU A 30 6.78 -22.01 21.31
N SER A 31 6.04 -21.51 22.30
CA SER A 31 4.75 -20.85 22.09
C SER A 31 4.88 -19.83 20.97
N PHE A 32 4.19 -20.07 19.86
CA PHE A 32 4.18 -19.13 18.76
C PHE A 32 3.41 -17.90 19.22
N CYS A 33 4.12 -16.77 19.38
CA CYS A 33 3.60 -15.53 19.96
C CYS A 33 3.09 -15.68 21.41
N PRO A 34 3.99 -15.87 22.41
CA PRO A 34 3.56 -15.99 23.80
C PRO A 34 2.84 -14.71 24.25
N PRO A 35 1.89 -14.79 25.19
CA PRO A 35 1.32 -13.61 25.82
C PRO A 35 2.42 -12.75 26.46
N PHE A 36 2.18 -11.44 26.52
CA PHE A 36 3.00 -10.54 27.32
C PHE A 36 2.83 -10.90 28.80
N GLN A 37 3.93 -11.05 29.53
CA GLN A 37 3.92 -11.50 30.93
C GLN A 37 3.54 -10.33 31.87
N SER A 38 3.76 -9.10 31.42
CA SER A 38 3.45 -7.87 32.13
C SER A 38 3.11 -6.73 31.17
N GLU A 39 2.52 -5.66 31.70
CA GLU A 39 2.29 -4.41 30.96
C GLU A 39 3.61 -3.77 30.52
N GLN A 40 4.66 -3.90 31.33
CA GLN A 40 6.00 -3.42 30.99
C GLN A 40 6.57 -4.12 29.75
N ASP A 41 6.33 -5.42 29.59
CA ASP A 41 6.78 -6.16 28.40
C ASP A 41 6.04 -5.71 27.14
N TYR A 42 4.75 -5.38 27.28
CA TYR A 42 3.95 -4.86 26.18
C TYR A 42 4.41 -3.45 25.78
N GLU A 43 4.64 -2.55 26.74
CA GLU A 43 5.18 -1.21 26.48
C GLU A 43 6.59 -1.24 25.87
N ALA A 44 7.44 -2.17 26.33
CA ALA A 44 8.75 -2.39 25.73
C ALA A 44 8.63 -2.86 24.27
N TYR A 45 7.67 -3.74 23.97
CA TYR A 45 7.35 -4.14 22.61
C TYR A 45 6.84 -2.97 21.76
N LEU A 46 5.86 -2.19 22.25
CA LEU A 46 5.34 -1.00 21.55
C LEU A 46 6.47 0.00 21.24
N THR A 47 7.37 0.24 22.19
CA THR A 47 8.54 1.10 22.00
C THR A 47 9.49 0.55 20.94
N SER A 48 9.62 -0.78 20.83
CA SER A 48 10.51 -1.42 19.85
C SER A 48 9.99 -1.35 18.41
N ILE A 49 8.68 -1.25 18.24
CA ILE A 49 8.02 -1.11 16.92
C ILE A 49 7.66 0.33 16.59
N ALA A 50 7.74 1.26 17.56
CA ALA A 50 7.41 2.66 17.36
C ALA A 50 8.35 3.32 16.32
N PRO A 51 7.80 4.12 15.40
CA PRO A 51 8.63 4.87 14.47
C PRO A 51 9.41 5.99 15.18
N PRO A 52 10.60 6.36 14.68
CA PRO A 52 11.28 7.59 15.08
C PRO A 52 10.37 8.81 14.91
N ARG A 53 10.53 9.80 15.79
CA ARG A 53 9.69 11.01 15.82
C ARG A 53 9.74 11.79 14.52
N GLU A 54 10.87 11.74 13.81
CA GLU A 54 11.09 12.41 12.53
C GLU A 54 10.24 11.82 11.40
N LEU A 55 9.70 10.61 11.57
CA LEU A 55 8.81 9.95 10.61
C LEU A 55 7.33 10.19 10.94
N ILE A 56 7.03 10.83 12.07
CA ILE A 56 5.66 11.12 12.51
C ILE A 56 5.25 12.52 12.06
N CYS A 57 4.06 12.63 11.48
CA CYS A 57 3.48 13.91 11.13
C CYS A 57 3.08 14.68 12.40
N PRO A 58 3.52 15.94 12.59
CA PRO A 58 3.16 16.73 13.77
C PRO A 58 1.66 17.03 13.89
N ILE A 59 0.91 17.01 12.78
CA ILE A 59 -0.52 17.30 12.76
C ILE A 59 -1.35 16.03 13.05
N THR A 60 -1.10 14.95 12.31
CA THR A 60 -1.91 13.71 12.44
C THR A 60 -1.43 12.82 13.58
N GLN A 61 -0.19 12.99 14.04
CA GLN A 61 0.46 12.07 14.99
C GLN A 61 0.57 10.63 14.45
N GLU A 62 0.57 10.47 13.12
CA GLU A 62 0.68 9.20 12.42
C GLU A 62 1.96 9.15 11.56
N LEU A 63 2.40 7.93 11.22
CA LEU A 63 3.52 7.68 10.32
C LEU A 63 3.24 8.30 8.94
N LEU A 64 4.15 9.15 8.47
CA LEU A 64 4.03 9.88 7.20
C LEU A 64 3.83 8.94 6.00
N TYR A 65 2.91 9.31 5.10
CA TYR A 65 2.65 8.60 3.84
C TYR A 65 3.09 9.43 2.61
N ASP A 66 2.67 10.70 2.54
CA ASP A 66 3.11 11.66 1.52
C ASP A 66 3.76 12.87 2.20
N PRO A 67 5.00 12.71 2.72
CA PRO A 67 5.66 13.75 3.48
C PRO A 67 6.04 14.94 2.61
N VAL A 68 5.73 16.14 3.08
CA VAL A 68 6.11 17.43 2.47
C VAL A 68 6.85 18.32 3.46
N ILE A 69 7.87 19.03 3.00
CA ILE A 69 8.64 19.97 3.81
C ILE A 69 8.02 21.36 3.67
N ALA A 70 7.73 22.00 4.80
CA ALA A 70 7.33 23.41 4.83
C ALA A 70 8.54 24.33 5.04
N SER A 71 8.36 25.64 4.88
CA SER A 71 9.46 26.63 4.97
C SER A 71 10.08 26.74 6.37
N ASP A 72 9.41 26.19 7.39
CA ASP A 72 9.91 26.07 8.77
C ASP A 72 10.85 24.87 8.97
N GLY A 73 11.16 24.12 7.91
CA GLY A 73 12.02 22.93 7.93
C GLY A 73 11.35 21.66 8.49
N HIS A 74 10.08 21.72 8.88
CA HIS A 74 9.35 20.57 9.40
C HIS A 74 8.67 19.79 8.28
N THR A 75 8.54 18.48 8.48
CA THR A 75 7.86 17.58 7.53
C THR A 75 6.46 17.28 8.03
N TYR A 76 5.48 17.42 7.14
CA TYR A 76 4.06 17.19 7.42
C TYR A 76 3.49 16.21 6.41
N GLU A 77 2.38 15.57 6.75
CA GLU A 77 1.56 14.86 5.77
C GLU A 77 0.93 15.88 4.82
N ARG A 78 1.04 15.66 3.50
CA ARG A 78 0.58 16.62 2.48
C ARG A 78 -0.87 16.99 2.70
N THR A 79 -1.74 15.99 2.85
CA THR A 79 -3.17 16.22 2.98
C THR A 79 -3.48 17.10 4.18
N SER A 80 -2.84 16.85 5.32
CA SER A 80 -3.01 17.60 6.55
C SER A 80 -2.50 19.04 6.45
N LEU A 81 -1.33 19.25 5.84
CA LEU A 81 -0.79 20.60 5.64
C LEU A 81 -1.65 21.40 4.66
N VAL A 82 -2.12 20.78 3.59
CA VAL A 82 -3.03 21.44 2.63
C VAL A 82 -4.34 21.81 3.30
N THR A 83 -4.93 20.93 4.10
CA THR A 83 -6.15 21.24 4.87
C THR A 83 -5.90 22.37 5.86
N TRP A 84 -4.77 22.35 6.58
CA TRP A 84 -4.38 23.41 7.51
C TRP A 84 -4.32 24.78 6.83
N LEU A 85 -3.66 24.85 5.66
CA LEU A 85 -3.55 26.07 4.87
C LEU A 85 -4.91 26.52 4.30
N SER A 86 -5.75 25.58 3.85
CA SER A 86 -7.07 25.89 3.30
C SER A 86 -8.06 26.47 4.33
N MET A 87 -7.82 26.22 5.62
CA MET A 87 -8.59 26.82 6.72
C MET A 87 -8.20 28.28 6.99
N GLY A 88 -7.27 28.84 6.21
CA GLY A 88 -6.81 30.23 6.35
C GLY A 88 -5.61 30.38 7.30
N ASN A 89 -5.03 29.28 7.79
CA ASN A 89 -3.83 29.34 8.60
C ASN A 89 -2.61 29.60 7.71
N ALA A 90 -1.81 30.61 8.07
CA ALA A 90 -0.55 30.94 7.39
C ALA A 90 0.69 30.69 8.25
N ARG A 91 0.51 30.01 9.40
CA ARG A 91 1.58 29.78 10.39
C ARG A 91 1.84 28.28 10.54
N SER A 92 3.09 27.95 10.85
CA SER A 92 3.55 26.60 11.17
C SER A 92 2.79 26.04 12.38
N PRO A 93 2.24 24.82 12.30
CA PRO A 93 1.66 24.13 13.45
C PRO A 93 2.66 23.88 14.59
N VAL A 94 3.95 23.76 14.29
CA VAL A 94 4.99 23.41 15.27
C VAL A 94 5.65 24.65 15.87
N THR A 95 6.10 25.57 15.00
CA THR A 95 6.92 26.73 15.44
C THR A 95 6.10 28.00 15.57
N ASN A 96 4.85 27.99 15.11
CA ASN A 96 4.01 29.18 15.00
C ASN A 96 4.66 30.31 14.16
N SER A 97 5.65 30.00 13.31
CA SER A 97 6.29 30.96 12.40
C SER A 97 5.47 31.10 11.12
N LEU A 98 5.57 32.23 10.42
CA LEU A 98 4.88 32.43 9.15
C LEU A 98 5.43 31.46 8.09
N LEU A 99 4.55 30.81 7.34
CA LEU A 99 4.93 29.97 6.20
C LEU A 99 5.00 30.82 4.94
N GLU A 100 6.16 30.84 4.27
CA GLU A 100 6.38 31.69 3.09
C GLU A 100 5.65 31.16 1.85
N ASN A 101 5.50 29.83 1.75
CA ASN A 101 4.82 29.16 0.64
C ASN A 101 3.53 28.47 1.12
N THR A 102 2.43 29.22 1.14
CA THR A 102 1.10 28.70 1.48
C THR A 102 0.35 28.10 0.29
N ASN A 103 0.95 28.13 -0.91
CA ASN A 103 0.35 27.53 -2.10
C ASN A 103 0.49 25.99 -2.05
N PRO A 104 -0.63 25.23 -2.00
CA PRO A 104 -0.63 23.77 -1.98
C PRO A 104 0.16 23.12 -3.12
N ASN A 105 0.21 23.78 -4.29
CA ASN A 105 0.88 23.28 -5.48
C ASN A 105 2.40 23.50 -5.46
N MET A 106 2.93 24.24 -4.48
CA MET A 106 4.36 24.51 -4.33
C MET A 106 5.00 23.72 -3.18
N LEU A 107 4.26 22.81 -2.54
CA LEU A 107 4.77 21.97 -1.46
C LEU A 107 5.75 20.91 -2.00
N VAL A 108 6.97 20.92 -1.45
CA VAL A 108 8.06 20.04 -1.86
C VAL A 108 7.98 18.72 -1.09
N THR A 109 7.96 17.60 -1.82
CA THR A 109 7.96 16.25 -1.22
C THR A 109 9.30 15.92 -0.56
N ASN A 110 9.27 15.41 0.68
CA ASN A 110 10.43 14.87 1.37
C ASN A 110 10.64 13.39 1.02
N LEU A 111 11.30 13.12 -0.11
CA LEU A 111 11.50 11.74 -0.56
C LEU A 111 12.31 10.91 0.44
N VAL A 112 13.27 11.50 1.16
CA VAL A 112 14.11 10.78 2.13
C VAL A 112 13.28 10.30 3.31
N VAL A 113 12.49 11.18 3.93
CA VAL A 113 11.57 10.81 5.02
C VAL A 113 10.52 9.82 4.52
N GLY A 114 10.02 10.00 3.29
CA GLY A 114 9.08 9.05 2.68
C GLY A 114 9.67 7.65 2.53
N SER A 115 10.90 7.53 2.04
CA SER A 115 11.59 6.24 1.93
C SER A 115 11.84 5.60 3.30
N MET A 116 12.24 6.37 4.31
CA MET A 116 12.45 5.84 5.67
C MET A 116 11.13 5.36 6.31
N ALA A 117 10.04 6.12 6.16
CA ALA A 117 8.72 5.73 6.64
C ALA A 117 8.21 4.46 5.94
N ASN A 118 8.42 4.35 4.62
CA ASN A 118 8.07 3.14 3.87
C ASN A 118 8.87 1.92 4.32
N LEU A 119 10.18 2.05 4.53
CA LEU A 119 11.00 0.95 5.03
C LEU A 119 10.55 0.49 6.42
N HIS A 120 10.19 1.42 7.30
CA HIS A 120 9.65 1.10 8.61
C HIS A 120 8.31 0.34 8.50
N ARG A 121 7.38 0.84 7.66
CA ARG A 121 6.10 0.20 7.35
C ARG A 121 6.27 -1.22 6.80
N GLU A 122 7.22 -1.43 5.90
CA GLU A 122 7.56 -2.75 5.34
C GLU A 122 8.12 -3.70 6.41
N LYS A 123 9.01 -3.21 7.29
CA LYS A 123 9.54 -4.00 8.41
C LYS A 123 8.40 -4.51 9.30
N LEU A 124 7.48 -3.63 9.70
CA LEU A 124 6.33 -4.01 10.52
C LEU A 124 5.36 -4.93 9.76
N GLY A 125 5.13 -4.67 8.47
CA GLY A 125 4.29 -5.51 7.60
C GLY A 125 4.83 -6.93 7.46
N ASN A 126 6.15 -7.11 7.40
CA ASN A 126 6.79 -8.43 7.39
C ASN A 126 6.56 -9.19 8.70
N GLU A 127 6.65 -8.51 9.84
CA GLU A 127 6.34 -9.10 11.15
C GLU A 127 4.86 -9.50 11.24
N LEU A 128 3.96 -8.62 10.83
CA LEU A 128 2.52 -8.89 10.72
C LEU A 128 2.26 -10.14 9.86
N MET A 129 2.89 -10.23 8.69
CA MET A 129 2.77 -11.39 7.80
C MET A 129 3.27 -12.68 8.45
N ASN A 130 4.38 -12.64 9.17
CA ASN A 130 4.90 -13.81 9.88
C ASN A 130 3.94 -14.29 10.97
N ILE A 131 3.31 -13.35 11.69
CA ILE A 131 2.27 -13.66 12.67
C ILE A 131 1.06 -14.31 11.98
N CYS A 132 0.54 -13.72 10.90
CA CYS A 132 -0.60 -14.30 10.18
C CYS A 132 -0.29 -15.70 9.61
N ARG A 133 0.92 -15.93 9.09
CA ARG A 133 1.37 -17.24 8.59
C ARG A 133 1.41 -18.30 9.68
N GLY A 134 1.94 -17.98 10.86
CA GLY A 134 1.97 -18.95 11.95
C GLY A 134 0.60 -19.23 12.57
N VAL A 135 -0.31 -18.25 12.58
CA VAL A 135 -1.73 -18.47 12.91
C VAL A 135 -2.37 -19.48 11.95
N LEU A 136 -2.13 -19.35 10.64
CA LEU A 136 -2.60 -20.31 9.63
C LEU A 136 -1.96 -21.70 9.79
N ALA A 137 -0.64 -21.76 10.06
CA ALA A 137 0.07 -23.02 10.23
C ALA A 137 -0.48 -23.84 11.41
N ARG A 138 -0.88 -23.17 12.51
CA ARG A 138 -1.50 -23.81 13.68
C ARG A 138 -2.84 -24.47 13.36
N ARG A 139 -3.66 -23.90 12.47
CA ARG A 139 -4.91 -24.55 12.02
C ARG A 139 -4.63 -25.93 11.40
N ARG A 140 -3.56 -26.04 10.60
CA ARG A 140 -3.16 -27.30 9.95
C ARG A 140 -2.66 -28.36 10.95
N THR A 141 -2.02 -27.94 12.04
CA THR A 141 -1.53 -28.86 13.09
C THR A 141 -2.62 -29.25 14.09
N SER A 142 -3.58 -28.37 14.38
CA SER A 142 -4.69 -28.65 15.30
C SER A 142 -5.65 -29.71 14.77
N ASN A 143 -5.80 -29.85 13.45
CA ASN A 143 -6.59 -30.93 12.84
C ASN A 143 -5.98 -32.35 13.03
N ARG A 144 -4.80 -32.48 13.67
CA ARG A 144 -4.08 -33.74 13.85
C ARG A 144 -3.98 -34.25 15.29
N ARG A 145 -4.36 -33.48 16.31
CA ARG A 145 -4.30 -33.91 17.72
C ARG A 145 -5.53 -33.44 18.48
N ASP A 146 -6.34 -34.41 18.89
CA ASP A 146 -7.46 -34.23 19.80
C ASP A 146 -6.99 -33.69 21.17
N GLY A 147 -7.76 -32.75 21.73
CA GLY A 147 -7.94 -32.65 23.18
C GLY A 147 -7.10 -31.65 23.98
N GLU A 148 -6.20 -30.86 23.39
CA GLU A 148 -5.48 -29.84 24.17
C GLU A 148 -6.26 -28.52 24.18
N GLN A 149 -6.76 -28.16 25.37
CA GLN A 149 -7.45 -26.91 25.67
C GLN A 149 -6.65 -25.75 25.07
N ARG A 150 -7.28 -25.00 24.15
CA ARG A 150 -6.65 -23.79 23.59
C ARG A 150 -6.37 -22.84 24.76
N ASN A 151 -5.10 -22.56 25.03
CA ASN A 151 -4.75 -21.53 26.00
C ASN A 151 -5.23 -20.18 25.42
N ASP A 152 -6.34 -19.66 25.94
CA ASP A 152 -6.93 -18.37 25.55
C ASP A 152 -5.90 -17.22 25.63
N ASP A 153 -4.86 -17.38 26.45
CA ASP A 153 -3.76 -16.44 26.62
C ASP A 153 -2.86 -16.32 25.40
N GLU A 154 -2.63 -17.39 24.62
CA GLU A 154 -1.87 -17.28 23.38
C GLU A 154 -2.64 -16.51 22.30
N GLY A 155 -3.98 -16.65 22.29
CA GLY A 155 -4.86 -15.86 21.43
C GLY A 155 -4.75 -14.36 21.74
N ARG A 156 -4.69 -14.00 23.03
CA ARG A 156 -4.48 -12.61 23.47
C ARG A 156 -3.13 -12.05 23.00
N GLY A 157 -2.05 -12.83 23.12
CA GLY A 157 -0.72 -12.40 22.68
C GLY A 157 -0.61 -12.12 21.18
N VAL A 158 -1.37 -12.85 20.34
CA VAL A 158 -1.43 -12.60 18.90
C VAL A 158 -2.22 -11.33 18.58
N VAL A 159 -3.39 -11.14 19.20
CA VAL A 159 -4.22 -9.94 19.01
C VAL A 159 -3.44 -8.67 19.33
N MET A 160 -2.83 -8.61 20.53
CA MET A 160 -2.10 -7.43 21.01
C MET A 160 -0.92 -7.05 20.09
N ARG A 161 -0.23 -8.04 19.51
CA ARG A 161 0.85 -7.79 18.54
C ARG A 161 0.33 -7.27 17.21
N ILE A 162 -0.73 -7.88 16.68
CA ILE A 162 -1.34 -7.44 15.42
C ILE A 162 -1.85 -6.01 15.55
N GLU A 163 -2.58 -5.70 16.62
CA GLU A 163 -3.07 -4.34 16.88
C GLU A 163 -1.92 -3.35 17.03
N GLY A 164 -0.92 -3.64 17.86
CA GLY A 164 0.24 -2.77 18.03
C GLY A 164 1.02 -2.52 16.73
N LEU A 165 1.16 -3.53 15.86
CA LEU A 165 1.82 -3.36 14.55
C LEU A 165 1.00 -2.45 13.63
N LEU A 166 -0.31 -2.64 13.58
CA LEU A 166 -1.19 -1.82 12.74
C LEU A 166 -1.24 -0.36 13.22
N GLU A 167 -1.29 -0.14 14.53
CA GLU A 167 -1.23 1.19 15.15
C GLU A 167 0.12 1.87 14.92
N ALA A 168 1.23 1.11 14.96
CA ALA A 168 2.56 1.61 14.60
C ALA A 168 2.72 1.90 13.09
N GLY A 169 1.73 1.53 12.27
CA GLY A 169 1.66 1.87 10.85
C GLY A 169 2.07 0.74 9.91
N ALA A 170 2.04 -0.53 10.33
CA ALA A 170 2.22 -1.68 9.44
C ALA A 170 1.22 -1.64 8.27
N ASP A 171 1.67 -1.98 7.06
CA ASP A 171 0.75 -2.10 5.92
C ASP A 171 -0.05 -3.41 6.02
N PRO A 172 -1.39 -3.37 6.24
CA PRO A 172 -2.23 -4.57 6.30
C PRO A 172 -2.38 -5.26 4.93
N ASN A 173 -1.96 -4.60 3.85
CA ASN A 173 -2.02 -5.09 2.48
C ASN A 173 -0.65 -5.60 1.98
N GLY A 174 0.37 -5.56 2.84
CA GLY A 174 1.72 -6.03 2.53
C GLY A 174 1.70 -7.49 2.07
N ARG A 175 2.43 -7.81 1.01
CA ARG A 175 2.53 -9.18 0.47
C ARG A 175 3.88 -9.75 0.86
N GLY A 176 3.89 -10.98 1.36
CA GLY A 176 5.10 -11.65 1.82
C GLY A 176 5.91 -12.22 0.67
N GLY A 177 6.53 -11.36 -0.13
CA GLY A 177 7.37 -11.75 -1.26
C GLY A 177 8.76 -11.14 -1.17
N GLY A 178 9.72 -11.93 -0.64
CA GLY A 178 11.09 -11.82 -1.12
C GLY A 178 11.14 -12.17 -2.61
N SER A 179 12.25 -11.87 -3.28
CA SER A 179 12.50 -12.08 -4.72
C SER A 179 12.17 -13.47 -5.29
N ASP A 180 11.87 -14.47 -4.45
CA ASP A 180 11.53 -15.84 -4.81
C ASP A 180 10.02 -16.10 -4.72
N GLY A 181 9.21 -15.47 -5.60
CA GLY A 181 7.91 -15.95 -6.11
C GLY A 181 6.89 -16.66 -5.19
N GLY A 182 6.95 -16.52 -3.86
CA GLY A 182 6.53 -17.60 -2.97
C GLY A 182 5.15 -17.51 -2.33
N ASP A 183 4.52 -16.34 -2.23
CA ASP A 183 3.18 -16.23 -1.64
C ASP A 183 2.61 -14.83 -1.94
N SER A 184 1.55 -14.75 -2.75
CA SER A 184 0.88 -13.48 -3.02
C SER A 184 -0.31 -13.24 -2.07
N ASN A 185 -0.45 -14.06 -1.03
CA ASN A 185 -1.44 -13.90 0.03
C ASN A 185 -1.21 -12.60 0.82
N THR A 186 -2.29 -11.87 1.10
CA THR A 186 -2.28 -10.75 2.06
C THR A 186 -2.53 -11.27 3.49
N PRO A 187 -2.23 -10.48 4.54
CA PRO A 187 -2.57 -10.82 5.93
C PRO A 187 -4.04 -11.22 6.08
N LEU A 188 -4.95 -10.51 5.40
CA LEU A 188 -6.39 -10.79 5.43
C LEU A 188 -6.72 -12.17 4.86
N HIS A 189 -6.13 -12.57 3.72
CA HIS A 189 -6.31 -13.91 3.16
C HIS A 189 -5.86 -14.99 4.12
N LEU A 190 -4.70 -14.82 4.76
CA LEU A 190 -4.16 -15.79 5.72
C LEU A 190 -5.07 -15.96 6.93
N LEU A 191 -5.61 -14.86 7.47
CA LEU A 191 -6.51 -14.92 8.62
C LEU A 191 -7.86 -15.54 8.27
N ILE A 192 -8.42 -15.24 7.08
CA ILE A 192 -9.62 -15.90 6.57
C ILE A 192 -9.38 -17.41 6.41
N GLN A 193 -8.27 -17.81 5.78
CA GLN A 193 -7.86 -19.20 5.65
C GLN A 193 -7.60 -19.87 7.02
N SER A 194 -7.22 -19.12 8.05
CA SER A 194 -7.07 -19.64 9.41
C SER A 194 -8.40 -19.78 10.17
N GLY A 195 -9.48 -19.21 9.64
CA GLY A 195 -10.80 -19.20 10.27
C GLY A 195 -10.92 -18.27 11.48
N ASN A 196 -9.90 -17.45 11.75
CA ASN A 196 -9.91 -16.46 12.83
C ASN A 196 -10.59 -15.17 12.35
N LEU A 197 -11.92 -15.19 12.29
CA LEU A 197 -12.74 -14.06 11.81
C LEU A 197 -12.52 -12.79 12.65
N ARG A 198 -12.28 -12.93 13.96
CA ARG A 198 -11.99 -11.78 14.85
C ARG A 198 -10.75 -11.01 14.40
N LEU A 199 -9.63 -11.71 14.22
CA LEU A 199 -8.38 -11.09 13.74
C LEU A 199 -8.53 -10.51 12.33
N ALA A 200 -9.28 -11.19 11.46
CA ALA A 200 -9.59 -10.68 10.13
C ALA A 200 -10.40 -9.36 10.19
N SER A 201 -11.36 -9.25 11.13
CA SER A 201 -12.10 -8.01 11.38
C SER A 201 -11.22 -6.88 11.90
N HIS A 202 -10.20 -7.16 12.72
CA HIS A 202 -9.23 -6.14 13.13
C HIS A 202 -8.46 -5.59 11.92
N LEU A 203 -7.95 -6.45 11.03
CA LEU A 203 -7.29 -5.98 9.80
C LEU A 203 -8.20 -5.12 8.94
N LEU A 204 -9.46 -5.52 8.78
CA LEU A 204 -10.45 -4.74 8.04
C LEU A 204 -10.60 -3.34 8.65
N ASN A 205 -10.63 -3.20 9.97
CA ASN A 205 -10.74 -1.90 10.63
C ASN A 205 -9.52 -0.99 10.41
N HIS A 206 -8.36 -1.57 10.08
CA HIS A 206 -7.13 -0.84 9.74
C HIS A 206 -6.87 -0.76 8.23
N ASP A 207 -7.91 -0.62 7.39
CA ASP A 207 -7.80 -0.43 5.93
C ASP A 207 -7.20 -1.62 5.13
N ALA A 208 -7.36 -2.86 5.62
CA ALA A 208 -7.12 -4.04 4.77
C ALA A 208 -8.12 -4.08 3.60
N SER A 209 -7.60 -4.16 2.38
CA SER A 209 -8.40 -4.19 1.16
C SER A 209 -8.98 -5.58 0.89
N VAL A 210 -10.26 -5.62 0.58
CA VAL A 210 -10.96 -6.86 0.17
C VAL A 210 -10.81 -7.17 -1.32
N LEU A 211 -10.31 -6.21 -2.11
CA LEU A 211 -10.20 -6.30 -3.58
C LEU A 211 -8.91 -6.98 -4.06
N LEU A 212 -7.96 -7.20 -3.17
CA LEU A 212 -6.71 -7.88 -3.51
C LEU A 212 -7.00 -9.37 -3.71
N THR A 213 -6.34 -9.96 -4.71
CA THR A 213 -6.42 -11.39 -4.98
C THR A 213 -5.24 -12.12 -4.36
N ASN A 214 -5.41 -13.38 -3.98
CA ASN A 214 -4.34 -14.25 -3.52
C ASN A 214 -3.59 -14.96 -4.66
N ASP A 215 -2.78 -15.95 -4.28
CA ASP A 215 -1.98 -16.81 -5.16
C ASP A 215 -2.84 -17.66 -6.10
N ALA A 216 -4.05 -18.01 -5.66
CA ALA A 216 -5.04 -18.68 -6.48
C ALA A 216 -5.88 -17.72 -7.35
N GLY A 217 -5.59 -16.41 -7.33
CA GLY A 217 -6.38 -15.40 -8.04
C GLY A 217 -7.76 -15.13 -7.42
N LEU A 218 -8.01 -15.61 -6.20
CA LEU A 218 -9.28 -15.40 -5.50
C LEU A 218 -9.20 -14.13 -4.66
N ASP A 219 -10.25 -13.33 -4.67
CA ASP A 219 -10.41 -12.23 -3.72
C ASP A 219 -10.74 -12.74 -2.30
N CYS A 220 -10.84 -11.82 -1.34
CA CYS A 220 -11.14 -12.16 0.05
C CYS A 220 -12.52 -12.81 0.23
N ILE A 221 -13.51 -12.45 -0.60
CA ILE A 221 -14.88 -12.96 -0.52
C ILE A 221 -14.94 -14.40 -1.00
N ALA A 222 -14.37 -14.67 -2.18
CA ALA A 222 -14.26 -16.00 -2.77
C ALA A 222 -13.41 -16.90 -1.87
N THR A 223 -12.34 -16.37 -1.27
CA THR A 223 -11.54 -17.10 -0.27
C THR A 223 -12.37 -17.46 0.96
N ALA A 224 -13.16 -16.52 1.50
CA ALA A 224 -14.03 -16.78 2.64
C ALA A 224 -15.11 -17.82 2.32
N GLN A 225 -15.76 -17.74 1.16
CA GLN A 225 -16.76 -18.70 0.71
C GLN A 225 -16.17 -20.10 0.54
N LYS A 226 -14.97 -20.20 -0.04
CA LYS A 226 -14.27 -21.49 -0.18
C LYS A 226 -13.99 -22.11 1.18
N VAL A 227 -13.40 -21.35 2.11
CA VAL A 227 -13.07 -21.83 3.46
C VAL A 227 -14.34 -22.20 4.24
N TYR A 228 -15.42 -21.44 4.06
CA TYR A 228 -16.72 -21.72 4.66
C TYR A 228 -17.31 -23.06 4.19
N LEU A 229 -17.29 -23.33 2.88
CA LEU A 229 -17.73 -24.61 2.31
C LEU A 229 -16.87 -25.79 2.76
N GLU A 230 -15.55 -25.59 2.89
CA GLU A 230 -14.62 -26.60 3.41
C GLU A 230 -14.90 -26.91 4.89
N LEU A 231 -15.26 -25.91 5.69
CA LEU A 231 -15.61 -26.09 7.10
C LEU A 231 -16.95 -26.80 7.31
N GLN A 232 -17.95 -26.50 6.48
CA GLN A 232 -19.26 -27.18 6.54
C GLN A 232 -19.19 -28.69 6.30
N GLN A 233 -18.17 -29.15 5.57
CA GLN A 233 -17.96 -30.57 5.30
C GLN A 233 -17.29 -31.32 6.47
N GLN A 234 -16.90 -30.62 7.53
CA GLN A 234 -16.25 -31.22 8.70
C GLN A 234 -17.27 -31.74 9.72
N GLN A 235 -16.94 -32.86 10.39
CA GLN A 235 -17.83 -33.55 11.34
C GLN A 235 -18.28 -32.71 12.56
N HIS A 236 -17.55 -31.64 12.92
CA HIS A 236 -17.78 -30.84 14.13
C HIS A 236 -18.36 -29.44 13.86
N TRP A 237 -19.06 -29.26 12.73
CA TRP A 237 -19.67 -27.98 12.35
C TRP A 237 -20.92 -27.65 13.15
N HIS A 238 -21.02 -26.42 13.69
CA HIS A 238 -22.15 -25.99 14.53
C HIS A 238 -22.94 -24.83 13.88
N PRO A 239 -24.28 -24.73 14.01
CA PRO A 239 -25.08 -23.67 13.39
C PRO A 239 -24.69 -22.24 13.76
N SER A 240 -24.14 -22.00 14.95
CA SER A 240 -23.63 -20.70 15.37
C SER A 240 -22.43 -20.23 14.54
N GLN A 241 -21.58 -21.16 14.09
CA GLN A 241 -20.46 -20.87 13.19
C GLN A 241 -20.97 -20.45 11.81
N SER A 242 -22.08 -21.02 11.34
CA SER A 242 -22.73 -20.58 10.09
C SER A 242 -23.12 -19.11 10.15
N ALA A 243 -23.70 -18.66 11.26
CA ALA A 243 -24.10 -17.25 11.44
C ALA A 243 -22.87 -16.33 11.40
N GLU A 244 -21.82 -16.62 12.17
CA GLU A 244 -20.60 -15.81 12.20
C GLU A 244 -19.93 -15.67 10.82
N TRP A 245 -19.85 -16.76 10.05
CA TRP A 245 -19.28 -16.73 8.70
C TRP A 245 -20.17 -15.97 7.70
N ASN A 246 -21.49 -16.14 7.78
CA ASN A 246 -22.41 -15.42 6.91
C ASN A 246 -22.34 -13.91 7.17
N ASP A 247 -22.34 -13.48 8.45
CA ASP A 247 -22.22 -12.08 8.84
C ASP A 247 -20.89 -11.49 8.36
N PHE A 248 -19.80 -12.23 8.51
CA PHE A 248 -18.48 -11.81 8.04
C PHE A 248 -18.43 -11.68 6.50
N ILE A 249 -19.00 -12.63 5.74
CA ILE A 249 -19.06 -12.56 4.28
C ILE A 249 -19.93 -11.37 3.84
N HIS A 250 -21.03 -11.09 4.54
CA HIS A 250 -21.85 -9.91 4.31
C HIS A 250 -21.06 -8.61 4.53
N GLU A 251 -20.25 -8.54 5.59
CA GLU A 251 -19.39 -7.41 5.87
C GLU A 251 -18.30 -7.20 4.79
N LEU A 252 -17.69 -8.28 4.29
CA LEU A 252 -16.75 -8.20 3.17
C LEU A 252 -17.40 -7.64 1.91
N ARG A 253 -18.61 -8.08 1.56
CA ARG A 253 -19.36 -7.55 0.40
C ARG A 253 -19.71 -6.08 0.56
N ARG A 254 -20.10 -5.66 1.78
CA ARG A 254 -20.38 -4.26 2.08
C ARG A 254 -19.14 -3.40 1.84
N ARG A 255 -17.98 -3.83 2.33
CA ARG A 255 -16.69 -3.13 2.14
C ARG A 255 -16.24 -3.12 0.69
N GLU A 256 -16.43 -4.21 -0.03
CA GLU A 256 -16.14 -4.31 -1.46
C GLU A 256 -16.89 -3.25 -2.28
N GLY A 257 -18.18 -3.07 -2.00
CA GLY A 257 -19.00 -2.04 -2.65
C GLY A 257 -18.45 -0.63 -2.40
N VAL A 258 -18.04 -0.35 -1.17
CA VAL A 258 -17.43 0.95 -0.79
C VAL A 258 -16.08 1.15 -1.47
N GLU A 259 -15.20 0.16 -1.46
CA GLU A 259 -13.87 0.24 -2.09
C GLU A 259 -13.97 0.41 -3.61
N LYS A 260 -14.86 -0.33 -4.28
CA LYS A 260 -15.11 -0.18 -5.73
C LYS A 260 -15.65 1.21 -6.05
N ALA A 261 -16.65 1.68 -5.30
CA ALA A 261 -17.18 3.03 -5.50
C ALA A 261 -16.12 4.11 -5.30
N ARG A 262 -15.23 3.96 -4.30
CA ARG A 262 -14.10 4.88 -4.08
C ARG A 262 -13.08 4.83 -5.21
N ARG A 263 -12.79 3.65 -5.76
CA ARG A 263 -11.91 3.49 -6.94
C ARG A 263 -12.53 4.16 -8.18
N GLU A 264 -13.78 3.88 -8.48
CA GLU A 264 -14.52 4.47 -9.60
C GLU A 264 -14.64 6.00 -9.48
N ALA A 265 -14.88 6.53 -8.28
CA ALA A 265 -14.90 7.97 -8.05
C ALA A 265 -13.54 8.62 -8.34
N ARG A 266 -12.44 7.96 -7.93
CA ARG A 266 -11.08 8.42 -8.21
C ARG A 266 -10.75 8.39 -9.70
N ASP A 267 -11.14 7.33 -10.39
CA ASP A 267 -10.90 7.19 -11.83
C ASP A 267 -11.70 8.22 -12.62
N ARG A 268 -12.96 8.48 -12.23
CA ARG A 268 -13.76 9.58 -12.78
C ARG A 268 -13.13 10.94 -12.54
N ALA A 269 -12.68 11.24 -11.32
CA ALA A 269 -12.01 12.51 -11.01
C ALA A 269 -10.71 12.68 -11.81
N ARG A 270 -9.93 11.60 -11.98
CA ARG A 270 -8.73 11.60 -12.81
C ARG A 270 -9.05 11.85 -14.29
N SER A 271 -10.08 11.19 -14.83
CA SER A 271 -10.51 11.40 -16.22
C SER A 271 -10.96 12.83 -16.44
N GLN A 272 -11.79 13.37 -15.54
CA GLN A 272 -12.27 14.74 -15.60
C GLN A 272 -11.12 15.75 -15.56
N ALA A 273 -10.16 15.59 -14.64
CA ALA A 273 -8.98 16.44 -14.55
C ALA A 273 -8.12 16.42 -15.84
N ASN A 274 -8.00 15.25 -16.48
CA ASN A 274 -7.29 15.11 -17.76
C ASN A 274 -8.02 15.81 -18.91
N ASP A 275 -9.35 15.72 -18.95
CA ASP A 275 -10.16 16.38 -19.98
C ASP A 275 -10.18 17.90 -19.80
N ASP A 276 -10.30 18.40 -18.56
CA ASP A 276 -10.15 19.83 -18.23
C ASP A 276 -8.77 20.36 -18.62
N HIS A 277 -7.72 19.53 -18.48
CA HIS A 277 -6.37 19.88 -18.93
C HIS A 277 -6.31 19.99 -20.46
N ARG A 278 -6.90 19.03 -21.19
CA ARG A 278 -6.98 19.08 -22.67
C ARG A 278 -7.75 20.30 -23.17
N GLU A 279 -8.85 20.65 -22.53
CA GLU A 279 -9.64 21.83 -22.89
C GLU A 279 -8.87 23.12 -22.63
N ARG A 280 -8.17 23.24 -21.49
CA ARG A 280 -7.25 24.35 -21.22
C ARG A 280 -6.17 24.49 -22.29
N GLN A 281 -5.59 23.38 -22.74
CA GLN A 281 -4.61 23.41 -23.84
C GLN A 281 -5.22 23.88 -25.17
N ARG A 282 -6.45 23.45 -25.49
CA ARG A 282 -7.18 23.90 -26.70
C ARG A 282 -7.48 25.39 -26.67
N THR A 283 -7.93 25.91 -25.54
CA THR A 283 -8.26 27.34 -25.38
C THR A 283 -7.00 28.22 -25.49
N LEU A 284 -5.89 27.82 -24.85
CA LEU A 284 -4.60 28.49 -25.00
C LEU A 284 -4.12 28.50 -26.46
N ALA A 285 -4.22 27.37 -27.16
CA ALA A 285 -3.85 27.27 -28.57
C ALA A 285 -4.75 28.13 -29.48
N ALA A 286 -6.05 28.21 -29.20
CA ALA A 286 -6.99 29.06 -29.92
C ALA A 286 -6.69 30.55 -29.72
N ASN A 287 -6.38 30.96 -28.49
CA ASN A 287 -6.00 32.34 -28.15
C ASN A 287 -4.67 32.75 -28.79
N ALA A 288 -3.71 31.82 -28.90
CA ALA A 288 -2.46 32.05 -29.63
C ALA A 288 -2.72 32.27 -31.14
N ARG A 289 -3.63 31.48 -31.73
CA ARG A 289 -4.02 31.64 -33.15
C ARG A 289 -4.80 32.93 -33.41
N SER A 290 -5.67 33.36 -32.50
CA SER A 290 -6.41 34.63 -32.66
C SER A 290 -5.51 35.85 -32.49
N SER A 291 -4.55 35.81 -31.56
CA SER A 291 -3.50 36.85 -31.45
C SER A 291 -2.63 36.93 -32.71
N SER A 292 -2.32 35.79 -33.35
CA SER A 292 -1.60 35.75 -34.62
C SER A 292 -2.39 36.35 -35.80
N ASN A 293 -3.72 36.37 -35.77
CA ASN A 293 -4.55 36.97 -36.82
C ASN A 293 -4.66 38.50 -36.71
N ASN A 294 -4.48 39.08 -35.52
CA ASN A 294 -4.33 40.54 -35.34
C ASN A 294 -2.90 41.03 -35.63
N ALA A 295 -1.91 40.12 -35.63
CA ALA A 295 -0.51 40.41 -35.97
C ALA A 295 -0.18 40.08 -37.44
N ARG A 296 -1.15 40.13 -38.36
CA ARG A 296 -0.92 39.92 -39.80
C ARG A 296 -0.31 41.12 -40.53
N GLN A 297 0.09 42.16 -39.80
CA GLN A 297 1.12 43.08 -40.24
C GLN A 297 2.34 42.96 -39.32
N GLN A 298 3.37 42.32 -39.86
CA GLN A 298 4.76 42.22 -39.41
C GLN A 298 5.14 41.01 -38.52
N HIS A 299 6.05 40.23 -39.13
CA HIS A 299 6.95 39.21 -38.58
C HIS A 299 6.43 37.80 -38.27
N GLY A 300 6.87 36.84 -39.10
CA GLY A 300 6.90 35.42 -38.76
C GLY A 300 7.82 35.13 -37.58
N LEU A 301 7.71 33.89 -37.06
CA LEU A 301 8.50 33.26 -35.98
C LEU A 301 9.53 34.19 -35.33
N GLY A 302 9.15 34.74 -34.17
CA GLY A 302 9.80 35.86 -33.48
C GLY A 302 11.32 35.85 -33.50
N ARG A 303 11.90 37.04 -33.71
CA ARG A 303 13.35 37.27 -33.59
C ARG A 303 13.79 37.06 -32.15
N MET A 304 15.06 36.66 -32.02
CA MET A 304 15.79 36.30 -30.78
C MET A 304 15.76 37.35 -29.65
N ASP A 305 15.24 38.55 -29.91
CA ASP A 305 15.33 39.68 -29.00
C ASP A 305 14.16 39.72 -27.98
N ASP A 306 13.07 38.94 -28.20
CA ASP A 306 11.83 39.01 -27.40
C ASP A 306 11.64 37.88 -26.36
N GLY A 307 12.63 37.02 -26.12
CA GLY A 307 12.71 36.13 -24.95
C GLY A 307 11.61 35.07 -24.74
N ALA A 308 10.59 34.98 -25.60
CA ALA A 308 9.46 34.07 -25.45
C ALA A 308 9.54 32.88 -26.42
N GLY A 309 10.49 31.98 -26.16
CA GLY A 309 10.56 30.66 -26.81
C GLY A 309 10.57 29.56 -25.75
N PHE A 310 9.61 28.64 -25.80
CA PHE A 310 9.64 27.43 -24.97
C PHE A 310 10.81 26.54 -25.43
N PHE A 311 11.90 26.56 -24.69
CA PHE A 311 13.01 25.62 -24.84
C PHE A 311 12.83 24.48 -23.84
N PRO A 312 12.70 23.21 -24.28
CA PRO A 312 12.89 22.09 -23.37
C PRO A 312 14.30 22.19 -22.77
N SER A 313 14.42 21.97 -21.47
CA SER A 313 15.72 22.02 -20.78
C SER A 313 16.70 21.03 -21.40
N LEU A 314 18.01 21.30 -21.32
CA LEU A 314 19.07 20.40 -21.82
C LEU A 314 18.88 18.92 -21.38
N PRO A 315 18.45 18.63 -20.14
CA PRO A 315 18.07 17.29 -19.73
C PRO A 315 16.87 16.71 -20.50
N ALA A 316 15.86 17.52 -20.81
CA ALA A 316 14.68 17.11 -21.58
C ALA A 316 15.02 16.79 -23.05
N LEU A 317 15.98 17.49 -23.65
CA LEU A 317 16.50 17.19 -24.99
C LEU A 317 17.34 15.91 -25.01
N GLN A 318 18.18 15.68 -24.00
CA GLN A 318 18.97 14.45 -23.89
C GLN A 318 18.11 13.20 -23.65
N PHE A 319 16.95 13.34 -23.00
CA PHE A 319 16.05 12.21 -22.75
C PHE A 319 15.10 11.90 -23.92
N GLN A 320 14.87 12.83 -24.87
CA GLN A 320 13.94 12.62 -25.99
C GLN A 320 14.34 11.45 -26.91
N SER A 321 15.64 11.18 -27.08
CA SER A 321 16.12 10.03 -27.86
C SER A 321 16.00 8.69 -27.13
N SER A 322 15.68 8.71 -25.84
CA SER A 322 15.56 7.52 -24.97
C SER A 322 14.16 7.27 -24.44
N ILE A 323 13.17 8.09 -24.83
CA ILE A 323 11.76 7.85 -24.51
C ILE A 323 11.22 6.85 -25.55
N PRO A 324 10.91 5.59 -25.19
CA PRO A 324 10.14 4.73 -26.08
C PRO A 324 8.83 5.45 -26.40
N GLY A 325 8.33 5.29 -27.63
CA GLY A 325 7.07 5.88 -28.06
C GLY A 325 5.97 5.66 -27.01
N PRO A 326 5.00 6.57 -26.89
CA PRO A 326 3.98 6.51 -25.84
C PRO A 326 3.41 5.10 -25.78
N SER A 327 3.44 4.48 -24.59
CA SER A 327 2.87 3.15 -24.39
C SER A 327 1.42 3.20 -24.89
N PRO A 328 1.01 2.27 -25.78
CA PRO A 328 -0.34 2.28 -26.32
C PRO A 328 -1.32 2.35 -25.16
N SER A 329 -2.29 3.26 -25.27
CA SER A 329 -3.28 3.42 -24.22
C SER A 329 -4.01 2.09 -23.98
N VAL A 330 -4.47 1.81 -22.75
CA VAL A 330 -5.28 0.61 -22.47
C VAL A 330 -6.46 0.49 -23.43
N ALA A 331 -7.00 1.62 -23.91
CA ALA A 331 -8.02 1.69 -24.94
C ALA A 331 -7.56 1.18 -26.32
N GLU A 332 -6.30 1.41 -26.73
CA GLU A 332 -5.74 0.86 -27.97
C GLU A 332 -5.52 -0.65 -27.86
N TYR A 333 -5.02 -1.13 -26.71
CA TYR A 333 -4.89 -2.57 -26.47
C TYR A 333 -6.26 -3.26 -26.47
N GLU A 334 -7.24 -2.71 -25.75
CA GLU A 334 -8.62 -3.21 -25.76
C GLU A 334 -9.26 -3.19 -27.14
N ASN A 335 -9.03 -2.16 -27.95
CA ASN A 335 -9.58 -2.10 -29.30
C ASN A 335 -8.95 -3.17 -30.20
N SER A 336 -7.64 -3.39 -30.10
CA SER A 336 -6.96 -4.43 -30.89
C SER A 336 -7.44 -5.84 -30.55
N GLU A 337 -7.69 -6.11 -29.27
CA GLU A 337 -8.21 -7.40 -28.81
C GLU A 337 -9.71 -7.56 -29.14
N LYS A 338 -10.51 -6.48 -29.07
CA LYS A 338 -11.90 -6.49 -29.54
C LYS A 338 -12.00 -6.77 -31.04
N GLU A 339 -11.08 -6.24 -31.84
CA GLU A 339 -11.05 -6.47 -33.28
C GLU A 339 -10.65 -7.92 -33.62
N ARG A 340 -9.65 -8.46 -32.92
CA ARG A 340 -9.28 -9.89 -32.99
C ARG A 340 -10.43 -10.81 -32.59
N LEU A 341 -11.11 -10.50 -31.50
CA LEU A 341 -12.26 -11.28 -31.03
C LEU A 341 -13.41 -11.25 -32.03
N ASN A 342 -13.68 -10.10 -32.66
CA ASN A 342 -14.70 -9.98 -33.71
C ASN A 342 -14.37 -10.80 -34.96
N VAL A 343 -13.09 -10.88 -35.35
CA VAL A 343 -12.66 -11.75 -36.46
C VAL A 343 -12.91 -13.22 -36.10
N ILE A 344 -12.51 -13.65 -34.91
CA ILE A 344 -12.71 -15.03 -34.45
C ILE A 344 -14.21 -15.37 -34.36
N LEU A 345 -15.03 -14.48 -33.81
CA LEU A 345 -16.48 -14.67 -33.71
C LEU A 345 -17.14 -14.80 -35.09
N ARG A 346 -16.71 -13.99 -36.07
CA ARG A 346 -17.18 -14.08 -37.46
C ARG A 346 -16.75 -15.39 -38.12
N SER A 347 -15.53 -15.85 -37.88
CA SER A 347 -15.05 -17.14 -38.40
C SER A 347 -15.84 -18.31 -37.82
N ILE A 348 -16.08 -18.33 -36.51
CA ILE A 348 -16.88 -19.38 -35.85
C ILE A 348 -18.33 -19.34 -36.35
N GLY A 349 -18.94 -18.16 -36.44
CA GLY A 349 -20.29 -17.99 -36.96
C GLY A 349 -20.43 -18.49 -38.41
N PHE A 350 -19.43 -18.23 -39.25
CA PHE A 350 -19.39 -18.74 -40.62
C PHE A 350 -19.29 -20.27 -40.68
N ILE A 351 -18.43 -20.88 -39.85
CA ILE A 351 -18.27 -22.33 -39.78
C ILE A 351 -19.58 -23.01 -39.32
N VAL A 352 -20.24 -22.46 -38.31
CA VAL A 352 -21.54 -22.97 -37.82
C VAL A 352 -22.62 -22.86 -38.91
N LEU A 353 -22.64 -21.74 -39.65
CA LEU A 353 -23.60 -21.54 -40.75
C LEU A 353 -23.36 -22.52 -41.92
N VAL A 354 -22.10 -22.78 -42.27
CA VAL A 354 -21.74 -23.78 -43.29
C VAL A 354 -22.12 -25.19 -42.84
N TYR A 355 -21.92 -25.52 -41.56
CA TYR A 355 -22.33 -26.81 -41.00
C TYR A 355 -23.85 -27.00 -41.07
N PHE A 356 -24.64 -25.97 -40.74
CA PHE A 356 -26.11 -25.99 -40.86
C PHE A 356 -26.65 -26.07 -42.28
N LEU A 357 -25.83 -25.75 -43.29
CA LEU A 357 -26.21 -25.84 -44.70
C LEU A 357 -25.76 -27.18 -45.34
N LEU A 358 -24.82 -27.89 -44.71
CA LEU A 358 -24.28 -29.16 -45.19
C LEU A 358 -24.82 -30.40 -44.47
N CYS A 359 -25.44 -30.23 -43.30
CA CYS A 359 -26.30 -31.20 -42.62
C CYS A 359 -27.76 -30.85 -42.85
#